data_AF-A0A382E8B0-F1
#
_entry.id   AF-A0A382E8B0-F1
#
_cell.length_a   1.000
_cell.length_b   1.000
_cell.length_c   1.000
_cell.angle_alpha   90.00
_cell.angle_beta   90.00
_cell.angle_gamma   90.00
#
_symmetry.space_group_name_H-M   'P 1'
#
loop_
_entity.id
_entity.type
_entity.pdbx_description
1 polymer ?
#
loop_
_entity_poly.entity_id
_entity_poly.type
_entity_poly.pdbx_seq_one_letter_code
_entity_poly.pdbx_strand_id
1 'polypeptide(L)'
;QLKHLDEDGDAMKLQGFSVTFLGFDELGNWPMPEPIDLLQATMRSAAGVPTLFRATANPGGPGHGWVKERYIDVESDGRIFIPSKIQDNKPLMDNDPGYIDRIKASGPEWLVKAWLDGDWNVAPGAFFESVWDPMEHVVEPFEIPSEWKRWKSYDHGFKSPAGCVWFAQDYDGNVYLYRERYWCAKPNVGSETPIEDIAKDILDAEKKEKKRGIKFRNNVADSAIFMRDGRHKSVADTFSDYGVHWEASSKGPGSRVQGLSEFVDRLHSNSFKVFNNCKHWIRTVPSLPADPKRIEDIDTTAEDHLFDATRYGLMMRRAKTVKPKPKKKPPARYTMEWLDNLDVLYEDNQSWI
;
A
#
# COMPACT_ATOMS: atom_id res chain seq x y z
N GLN A 1 3.92 -39.98 -12.00
CA GLN A 1 2.49 -39.71 -11.78
C GLN A 1 2.29 -38.21 -11.87
N LEU A 2 1.28 -37.73 -12.60
CA LEU A 2 0.88 -36.32 -12.56
C LEU A 2 -0.11 -36.13 -11.40
N LYS A 3 0.04 -35.05 -10.65
CA LYS A 3 -0.82 -34.69 -9.52
C LYS A 3 -1.23 -33.23 -9.68
N HIS A 4 -2.53 -32.97 -9.56
CA HIS A 4 -3.07 -31.62 -9.58
C HIS A 4 -2.93 -30.98 -8.20
N LEU A 5 -2.67 -29.68 -8.16
CA LEU A 5 -2.59 -28.88 -6.96
C LEU A 5 -3.42 -27.61 -7.21
N ASP A 6 -4.53 -27.45 -6.49
CA ASP A 6 -5.42 -26.27 -6.62
C ASP A 6 -5.20 -25.27 -5.47
N GLU A 7 -4.91 -25.78 -4.27
CA GLU A 7 -4.72 -24.97 -3.06
C GLU A 7 -3.51 -25.45 -2.24
N ASP A 8 -2.96 -24.59 -1.38
CA ASP A 8 -1.81 -24.90 -0.53
C ASP A 8 -1.97 -26.21 0.27
N GLY A 9 -3.19 -26.53 0.68
CA GLY A 9 -3.52 -27.75 1.44
C GLY A 9 -3.31 -29.05 0.65
N ASP A 10 -3.27 -29.00 -0.69
CA ASP A 10 -3.03 -30.19 -1.52
C ASP A 10 -1.59 -30.70 -1.40
N ALA A 11 -0.63 -29.81 -1.16
CA ALA A 11 0.77 -30.19 -0.91
C ALA A 11 0.89 -31.06 0.35
N MET A 12 0.06 -30.83 1.38
CA MET A 12 0.05 -31.64 2.60
C MET A 12 -0.35 -33.10 2.34
N LYS A 13 -1.17 -33.36 1.32
CA LYS A 13 -1.57 -34.73 0.93
C LYS A 13 -0.39 -35.52 0.33
N LEU A 14 0.64 -34.82 -0.13
CA LEU A 14 1.82 -35.40 -0.79
C LEU A 14 3.05 -35.47 0.12
N GLN A 15 2.99 -34.94 1.35
CA GLN A 15 4.13 -34.89 2.29
C GLN A 15 4.77 -36.26 2.61
N GLY A 16 3.99 -37.35 2.49
CA GLY A 16 4.44 -38.72 2.75
C GLY A 16 5.18 -39.38 1.57
N PHE A 17 5.24 -38.72 0.41
CA PHE A 17 5.88 -39.27 -0.77
C PHE A 17 7.41 -39.23 -0.63
N SER A 18 8.08 -40.10 -1.38
CA SER A 18 9.54 -40.10 -1.55
C SER A 18 9.82 -40.13 -3.04
N VAL A 19 10.34 -39.04 -3.57
CA VAL A 19 10.62 -38.90 -5.00
C VAL A 19 12.07 -38.45 -5.25
N THR A 20 12.62 -38.79 -6.40
CA THR A 20 13.93 -38.28 -6.84
C THR A 20 13.81 -37.15 -7.86
N PHE A 21 12.64 -36.97 -8.47
CA PHE A 21 12.37 -35.89 -9.42
C PHE A 21 11.04 -35.21 -9.10
N LEU A 22 11.05 -33.89 -9.06
CA LEU A 22 9.87 -33.06 -8.90
C LEU A 22 9.81 -32.06 -10.07
N GLY A 23 8.77 -32.21 -10.90
CA GLY A 23 8.45 -31.29 -11.99
C GLY A 23 7.26 -30.42 -11.61
N PHE A 24 7.35 -29.10 -11.83
CA PHE A 24 6.30 -28.14 -11.54
C PHE A 24 6.02 -27.27 -12.76
N ASP A 25 4.76 -27.05 -13.09
CA ASP A 25 4.36 -26.20 -14.22
C ASP A 25 3.73 -24.92 -13.69
N GLU A 26 3.99 -23.78 -14.34
CA GLU A 26 3.42 -22.47 -13.99
C GLU A 26 3.66 -22.05 -12.52
N LEU A 27 4.90 -22.19 -12.05
CA LEU A 27 5.32 -21.85 -10.69
C LEU A 27 4.97 -20.40 -10.29
N GLY A 28 5.01 -19.48 -11.26
CA GLY A 28 4.67 -18.07 -11.07
C GLY A 28 3.23 -17.80 -10.65
N ASN A 29 2.32 -18.78 -10.77
CA ASN A 29 0.94 -18.66 -10.32
C ASN A 29 0.74 -18.88 -8.82
N TRP A 30 1.76 -19.38 -8.12
CA TRP A 30 1.71 -19.63 -6.68
C TRP A 30 2.16 -18.39 -5.91
N PRO A 31 1.27 -17.73 -5.14
CA PRO A 31 1.60 -16.47 -4.47
C PRO A 31 2.74 -16.59 -3.46
N MET A 32 2.90 -17.78 -2.87
CA MET A 32 3.79 -18.05 -1.76
C MET A 32 4.59 -19.35 -2.01
N PRO A 33 5.87 -19.44 -1.61
CA PRO A 33 6.72 -20.60 -1.85
C PRO A 33 6.44 -21.83 -0.98
N GLU A 34 5.74 -21.68 0.13
CA GLU A 34 5.60 -22.68 1.20
C GLU A 34 5.07 -24.05 0.72
N PRO A 35 4.06 -24.15 -0.17
CA PRO A 35 3.60 -25.44 -0.69
C PRO A 35 4.68 -26.14 -1.52
N ILE A 36 5.49 -25.37 -2.24
CA ILE A 36 6.58 -25.88 -3.08
C ILE A 36 7.73 -26.36 -2.18
N ASP A 37 8.06 -25.61 -1.14
CA ASP A 37 9.08 -25.97 -0.17
C ASP A 37 8.71 -27.28 0.56
N LEU A 38 7.43 -27.45 0.90
CA LEU A 38 6.91 -28.70 1.47
C LEU A 38 7.08 -29.89 0.52
N LEU A 39 6.80 -29.71 -0.77
CA LEU A 39 6.98 -30.76 -1.78
C LEU A 39 8.46 -31.06 -2.02
N GLN A 40 9.34 -30.06 -2.01
CA GLN A 40 10.78 -30.27 -2.13
C GLN A 40 11.33 -31.10 -0.96
N ALA A 41 10.76 -30.98 0.25
CA ALA A 41 11.13 -31.83 1.39
C ALA A 41 10.77 -33.32 1.22
N THR A 42 9.96 -33.66 0.23
CA THR A 42 9.66 -35.06 -0.16
C THR A 42 10.73 -35.65 -1.08
N MET A 43 11.65 -34.82 -1.61
CA MET A 43 12.72 -35.30 -2.48
C MET A 43 13.81 -35.99 -1.66
N ARG A 44 13.94 -37.32 -1.82
CA ARG A 44 14.85 -38.15 -1.02
C ARG A 44 15.42 -39.27 -1.88
N SER A 45 16.68 -39.63 -1.63
CA SER A 45 17.36 -40.70 -2.35
C SER A 45 18.26 -41.52 -1.45
N ALA A 46 17.77 -42.70 -1.03
CA ALA A 46 18.54 -43.62 -0.20
C ALA A 46 19.63 -44.38 -0.99
N ALA A 47 19.48 -44.48 -2.32
CA ALA A 47 20.37 -45.23 -3.20
C ALA A 47 21.43 -44.33 -3.89
N GLY A 48 21.53 -43.06 -3.52
CA GLY A 48 22.52 -42.13 -4.09
C GLY A 48 22.16 -41.56 -5.48
N VAL A 49 20.94 -41.79 -5.97
CA VAL A 49 20.43 -41.14 -7.20
C VAL A 49 20.29 -39.62 -6.94
N PRO A 50 20.85 -38.73 -7.79
CA PRO A 50 20.68 -37.30 -7.62
C PRO A 50 19.21 -36.89 -7.63
N THR A 51 18.84 -35.97 -6.73
CA THR A 51 17.51 -35.36 -6.72
C THR A 51 17.49 -34.14 -7.64
N LEU A 52 16.39 -33.95 -8.37
CA LEU A 52 16.24 -32.83 -9.31
C LEU A 52 14.86 -32.20 -9.20
N PHE A 53 14.84 -30.89 -8.99
CA PHE A 53 13.65 -30.05 -9.11
C PHE A 53 13.71 -29.30 -10.44
N ARG A 54 12.60 -29.30 -11.19
CA ARG A 54 12.45 -28.52 -12.41
C ARG A 54 11.11 -27.82 -12.41
N ALA A 55 11.11 -26.52 -12.71
CA ALA A 55 9.89 -25.75 -12.82
C ALA A 55 9.85 -24.95 -14.12
N THR A 56 8.65 -24.70 -14.63
CA THR A 56 8.37 -23.68 -15.64
C THR A 56 7.67 -22.49 -14.94
N ALA A 57 7.84 -21.29 -15.47
CA ALA A 57 7.15 -20.11 -14.99
C ALA A 57 7.18 -19.01 -16.05
N ASN A 58 6.16 -18.17 -16.05
CA ASN A 58 6.11 -16.93 -16.82
C ASN A 58 6.14 -15.73 -15.86
N PRO A 59 6.73 -14.58 -16.25
CA PRO A 59 6.68 -13.36 -15.46
C PRO A 59 5.23 -12.82 -15.38
N GLY A 60 4.95 -12.03 -14.34
CA GLY A 60 3.67 -11.33 -14.16
C GLY A 60 2.64 -11.99 -13.24
N GLY A 61 2.82 -13.25 -12.84
CA GLY A 61 1.91 -13.95 -11.92
C GLY A 61 2.07 -13.55 -10.44
N PRO A 62 1.14 -13.95 -9.55
CA PRO A 62 1.18 -13.67 -8.11
C PRO A 62 2.51 -14.03 -7.40
N GLY A 63 3.19 -15.07 -7.88
CA GLY A 63 4.48 -15.52 -7.37
C GLY A 63 5.70 -14.82 -7.96
N HIS A 64 5.53 -13.84 -8.85
CA HIS A 64 6.62 -13.23 -9.62
C HIS A 64 7.78 -12.76 -8.73
N GLY A 65 7.48 -12.05 -7.63
CA GLY A 65 8.51 -11.48 -6.76
C GLY A 65 9.41 -12.55 -6.14
N TRP A 66 8.83 -13.55 -5.48
CA TRP A 66 9.61 -14.58 -4.80
C TRP A 66 10.28 -15.54 -5.80
N VAL A 67 9.67 -15.82 -6.96
CA VAL A 67 10.28 -16.66 -8.00
C VAL A 67 11.50 -15.97 -8.61
N LYS A 68 11.39 -14.67 -8.91
CA LYS A 68 12.51 -13.86 -9.42
C LYS A 68 13.66 -13.83 -8.41
N GLU A 69 13.38 -13.47 -7.16
CA GLU A 69 14.36 -13.40 -6.09
C GLU A 69 15.07 -14.76 -5.90
N ARG A 70 14.31 -15.86 -5.90
CA ARG A 70 14.84 -17.18 -5.53
C ARG A 70 15.57 -17.90 -6.66
N TYR A 71 15.14 -17.74 -7.91
CA TYR A 71 15.61 -18.54 -9.03
C TYR A 71 16.30 -17.75 -10.13
N ILE A 72 16.11 -16.42 -10.21
CA ILE A 72 16.54 -15.63 -11.37
C ILE A 72 17.63 -14.63 -10.97
N ASP A 73 17.42 -13.90 -9.88
CA ASP A 73 18.36 -12.88 -9.40
C ASP A 73 19.56 -13.48 -8.64
N VAL A 74 19.52 -14.77 -8.30
CA VAL A 74 20.55 -15.46 -7.50
C VAL A 74 21.35 -16.41 -8.37
N GLU A 75 22.66 -16.17 -8.49
CA GLU A 75 23.62 -17.17 -8.93
C GLU A 75 23.97 -18.08 -7.74
N SER A 76 23.71 -19.39 -7.84
CA SER A 76 24.09 -20.38 -6.82
C SER A 76 24.48 -21.71 -7.44
N ASP A 77 25.44 -22.41 -6.83
CA ASP A 77 26.03 -23.69 -7.29
C ASP A 77 25.04 -24.89 -7.38
N GLY A 78 23.74 -24.66 -7.26
CA GLY A 78 22.70 -25.70 -7.32
C GLY A 78 21.40 -25.28 -8.02
N ARG A 79 21.33 -24.08 -8.60
CA ARG A 79 20.14 -23.59 -9.31
C ARG A 79 20.54 -22.97 -10.63
N ILE A 80 19.82 -23.32 -11.69
CA ILE A 80 20.08 -22.80 -13.04
C ILE A 80 18.77 -22.25 -13.58
N PHE A 81 18.76 -20.96 -13.89
CA PHE A 81 17.70 -20.35 -14.69
C PHE A 81 18.03 -20.53 -16.18
N ILE A 82 17.07 -21.03 -16.95
CA ILE A 82 17.18 -21.17 -18.40
C ILE A 82 16.10 -20.28 -19.02
N PRO A 83 16.46 -19.11 -19.58
CA PRO A 83 15.48 -18.27 -20.26
C PRO A 83 14.96 -19.00 -21.51
N SER A 84 13.65 -19.04 -21.67
CA SER A 84 12.97 -19.61 -22.84
C SER A 84 12.10 -18.51 -23.44
N LYS A 85 12.47 -18.02 -24.62
CA LYS A 85 11.75 -16.95 -25.30
C LYS A 85 10.87 -17.49 -26.42
N ILE A 86 9.87 -16.71 -26.81
CA ILE A 86 8.97 -17.09 -27.91
C ILE A 86 9.73 -17.28 -29.24
N GLN A 87 10.79 -16.50 -29.46
CA GLN A 87 11.62 -16.56 -30.67
C GLN A 87 12.44 -17.87 -30.74
N ASP A 88 12.63 -18.57 -29.62
CA ASP A 88 13.30 -19.87 -29.58
C ASP A 88 12.43 -20.97 -30.21
N ASN A 89 11.11 -20.78 -30.25
CA ASN A 89 10.16 -21.71 -30.85
C ASN A 89 9.99 -21.47 -32.37
N LYS A 90 11.03 -21.81 -33.16
CA LYS A 90 11.02 -21.65 -34.62
C LYS A 90 9.79 -22.26 -35.31
N PRO A 91 9.34 -23.49 -34.98
CA PRO A 91 8.15 -24.05 -35.60
C PRO A 91 6.87 -23.23 -35.37
N LEU A 92 6.72 -22.62 -34.20
CA LEU A 92 5.58 -21.74 -33.90
C LEU A 92 5.65 -20.45 -34.71
N MET A 93 6.85 -19.87 -34.83
CA MET A 93 7.09 -18.67 -35.63
C MET A 93 6.79 -18.88 -37.12
N ASP A 94 7.11 -20.06 -37.65
CA ASP A 94 6.92 -20.37 -39.08
C ASP A 94 5.45 -20.71 -39.41
N ASN A 95 4.76 -21.44 -38.52
CA ASN A 95 3.42 -21.96 -38.78
C ASN A 95 2.28 -21.05 -38.29
N ASP A 96 2.55 -20.11 -37.39
CA ASP A 96 1.55 -19.21 -36.82
C ASP A 96 2.10 -17.78 -36.63
N PRO A 97 2.39 -17.05 -37.73
CA PRO A 97 2.99 -15.73 -37.66
C PRO A 97 2.11 -14.70 -36.93
N GLY A 98 0.79 -14.93 -36.85
CA GLY A 98 -0.15 -14.08 -36.13
C GLY A 98 -0.18 -14.30 -34.61
N TYR A 99 0.53 -15.29 -34.07
CA TYR A 99 0.50 -15.61 -32.64
C TYR A 99 1.05 -14.46 -31.77
N ILE A 100 2.11 -13.77 -32.22
CA ILE A 100 2.66 -12.61 -31.53
C ILE A 100 1.61 -11.50 -31.42
N ASP A 101 0.85 -11.23 -32.49
CA ASP A 101 -0.17 -10.17 -32.47
C ASP A 101 -1.34 -10.53 -31.55
N ARG A 102 -1.66 -11.82 -31.40
CA ARG A 102 -2.63 -12.28 -30.40
C ARG A 102 -2.11 -12.10 -28.97
N ILE A 103 -0.82 -12.33 -28.71
CA ILE A 103 -0.20 -12.01 -27.41
C ILE A 103 -0.23 -10.50 -27.17
N LYS A 104 0.07 -9.67 -28.17
CA LYS A 104 0.00 -8.21 -28.03
C LYS A 104 -1.40 -7.70 -27.66
N ALA A 105 -2.44 -8.46 -28.01
CA ALA A 105 -3.83 -8.13 -27.69
C ALA A 105 -4.35 -8.82 -26.40
N SER A 106 -3.55 -9.65 -25.71
CA SER A 106 -4.06 -10.51 -24.62
C SER A 106 -4.01 -9.90 -23.23
N GLY A 107 -3.29 -8.79 -23.02
CA GLY A 107 -3.11 -8.19 -21.70
C GLY A 107 -2.51 -6.79 -21.75
N PRO A 108 -2.22 -6.19 -20.58
CA PRO A 108 -1.60 -4.87 -20.50
C PRO A 108 -0.20 -4.88 -21.15
N GLU A 109 0.20 -3.74 -21.71
CA GLU A 109 1.41 -3.61 -22.54
C GLU A 109 2.69 -4.09 -21.84
N TRP A 110 2.80 -3.85 -20.52
CA TRP A 110 3.92 -4.32 -19.71
C TRP A 110 3.96 -5.86 -19.63
N LEU A 111 2.81 -6.54 -19.45
CA LEU A 111 2.73 -8.00 -19.30
C LEU A 111 3.02 -8.70 -20.62
N VAL A 112 2.47 -8.13 -21.70
CA VAL A 112 2.77 -8.54 -23.07
C VAL A 112 4.26 -8.45 -23.33
N LYS A 113 4.90 -7.33 -22.96
CA LYS A 113 6.34 -7.15 -23.13
C LYS A 113 7.12 -8.18 -22.30
N ALA A 114 6.74 -8.40 -21.05
CA ALA A 114 7.34 -9.41 -20.18
C ALA A 114 7.28 -10.82 -20.80
N TRP A 115 6.13 -11.22 -21.35
CA TRP A 115 5.94 -12.51 -22.01
C TRP A 115 6.70 -12.65 -23.32
N LEU A 116 6.76 -11.59 -24.14
CA LEU A 116 7.45 -11.62 -25.43
C LEU A 116 8.98 -11.61 -25.27
N ASP A 117 9.50 -10.84 -24.32
CA ASP A 117 10.93 -10.67 -24.13
C ASP A 117 11.53 -11.67 -23.13
N GLY A 118 10.66 -12.36 -22.37
CA GLY A 118 11.04 -13.21 -21.24
C GLY A 118 11.68 -12.41 -20.11
N ASP A 119 11.31 -11.13 -19.98
CA ASP A 119 11.95 -10.19 -19.06
C ASP A 119 11.28 -10.23 -17.68
N TRP A 120 11.99 -10.80 -16.72
CA TRP A 120 11.57 -10.89 -15.33
C TRP A 120 11.82 -9.60 -14.54
N ASN A 121 12.49 -8.61 -15.12
CA ASN A 121 12.60 -7.27 -14.51
C ASN A 121 11.39 -6.40 -14.83
N VAL A 122 10.51 -6.85 -15.73
CA VAL A 122 9.20 -6.25 -15.93
C VAL A 122 8.29 -6.78 -14.83
N ALA A 123 8.06 -5.94 -13.81
CA ALA A 123 7.21 -6.29 -12.69
C ALA A 123 5.76 -6.54 -13.18
N PRO A 124 4.96 -7.37 -12.47
CA PRO A 124 3.52 -7.27 -12.49
C PRO A 124 3.19 -5.80 -12.28
N GLY A 125 2.79 -5.11 -13.34
CA GLY A 125 2.77 -3.65 -13.37
C GLY A 125 1.98 -3.19 -12.17
N ALA A 126 2.70 -2.72 -11.15
CA ALA A 126 2.06 -2.29 -9.93
C ALA A 126 1.09 -1.20 -10.39
N PHE A 127 -0.11 -1.18 -9.83
CA PHE A 127 -1.17 -0.31 -10.29
C PHE A 127 -0.69 1.15 -10.41
N PHE A 128 0.23 1.56 -9.54
CA PHE A 128 0.82 2.89 -9.50
C PHE A 128 2.15 3.05 -10.24
N GLU A 129 2.68 2.04 -10.94
CA GLU A 129 4.03 2.06 -11.54
C GLU A 129 4.26 3.26 -12.47
N SER A 130 3.28 3.59 -13.32
CA SER A 130 3.39 4.71 -14.27
C SER A 130 3.33 6.10 -13.63
N VAL A 131 2.88 6.19 -12.37
CA VAL A 131 2.57 7.45 -11.68
C VAL A 131 3.37 7.64 -10.40
N TRP A 132 4.00 6.58 -9.90
CA TRP A 132 4.80 6.57 -8.69
C TRP A 132 6.29 6.70 -9.03
N ASP A 133 6.88 7.80 -8.56
CA ASP A 133 8.32 8.02 -8.57
C ASP A 133 8.81 8.27 -7.13
N PRO A 134 9.63 7.40 -6.53
CA PRO A 134 10.19 7.62 -5.20
C PRO A 134 10.98 8.92 -5.04
N MET A 135 11.68 9.40 -6.09
CA MET A 135 12.47 10.64 -6.02
C MET A 135 11.60 11.87 -5.90
N GLU A 136 10.41 11.83 -6.49
CA GLU A 136 9.44 12.91 -6.39
C GLU A 136 8.55 12.76 -5.16
N HIS A 137 7.99 11.57 -4.92
CA HIS A 137 6.92 11.39 -3.95
C HIS A 137 7.40 11.12 -2.51
N VAL A 138 8.64 10.66 -2.31
CA VAL A 138 9.21 10.43 -0.98
C VAL A 138 10.02 11.64 -0.54
N VAL A 139 9.74 12.14 0.67
CA VAL A 139 10.43 13.30 1.23
C VAL A 139 11.01 12.99 2.62
N GLU A 140 12.09 13.69 2.97
CA GLU A 140 12.62 13.65 4.33
C GLU A 140 11.63 14.26 5.34
N PRO A 141 11.50 13.70 6.55
CA PRO A 141 10.66 14.27 7.59
C PRO A 141 11.09 15.69 7.96
N PHE A 142 10.14 16.62 7.96
CA PHE A 142 10.34 18.00 8.41
C PHE A 142 9.35 18.38 9.51
N GLU A 143 9.64 19.49 10.20
CA GLU A 143 8.70 20.02 11.19
C GLU A 143 7.48 20.64 10.47
N ILE A 144 6.35 19.93 10.55
CA ILE A 144 5.10 20.38 9.94
C ILE A 144 4.59 21.62 10.70
N PRO A 145 4.33 22.75 10.01
CA PRO A 145 3.78 23.96 10.63
C PRO A 145 2.49 23.69 11.43
N SER A 146 2.30 24.41 12.53
CA SER A 146 1.19 24.14 13.45
C SER A 146 -0.19 24.47 12.85
N GLU A 147 -0.19 25.39 11.88
CA GLU A 147 -1.35 25.94 11.18
C GLU A 147 -1.87 25.02 10.06
N TRP A 148 -1.06 24.06 9.61
CA TRP A 148 -1.48 23.11 8.58
C TRP A 148 -2.58 22.21 9.11
N LYS A 149 -3.57 21.95 8.24
CA LYS A 149 -4.67 21.05 8.57
C LYS A 149 -4.12 19.65 8.75
N ARG A 150 -4.52 18.98 9.83
CA ARG A 150 -4.16 17.59 10.10
C ARG A 150 -5.38 16.73 10.33
N TRP A 151 -5.29 15.50 9.86
CA TRP A 151 -6.30 14.46 10.05
C TRP A 151 -5.62 13.11 10.00
N LYS A 152 -6.37 12.07 10.35
CA LYS A 152 -5.94 10.68 10.19
C LYS A 152 -7.04 9.85 9.56
N SER A 153 -6.67 8.69 9.05
CA SER A 153 -7.63 7.69 8.61
C SER A 153 -7.20 6.28 9.00
N TYR A 154 -8.19 5.40 9.11
CA TYR A 154 -8.02 4.07 9.65
C TYR A 154 -8.74 3.00 8.81
N ASP A 155 -8.01 1.93 8.50
CA ASP A 155 -8.55 0.69 7.96
C ASP A 155 -8.49 -0.39 9.03
N HIS A 156 -9.61 -1.07 9.25
CA HIS A 156 -9.75 -2.02 10.35
C HIS A 156 -9.49 -3.44 9.89
N GLY A 157 -8.54 -4.11 10.56
CA GLY A 157 -8.34 -5.54 10.45
C GLY A 157 -8.09 -6.17 11.82
N PHE A 158 -8.47 -7.44 11.93
CA PHE A 158 -8.18 -8.27 13.11
C PHE A 158 -7.32 -9.47 12.72
N LYS A 159 -7.86 -10.34 11.85
CA LYS A 159 -7.10 -11.44 11.20
C LYS A 159 -6.26 -10.94 10.03
N SER A 160 -6.75 -9.93 9.32
CA SER A 160 -5.95 -9.12 8.40
C SER A 160 -5.34 -7.93 9.15
N PRO A 161 -4.27 -7.31 8.64
CA PRO A 161 -3.67 -6.14 9.25
C PRO A 161 -4.63 -4.97 9.45
N ALA A 162 -4.35 -4.13 10.45
CA ALA A 162 -4.98 -2.83 10.61
C ALA A 162 -3.96 -1.72 10.28
N GLY A 163 -4.43 -0.63 9.69
CA GLY A 163 -3.58 0.49 9.28
C GLY A 163 -4.16 1.84 9.70
N CYS A 164 -3.33 2.72 10.27
CA CYS A 164 -3.67 4.11 10.52
C CYS A 164 -2.62 5.02 9.88
N VAL A 165 -3.05 6.03 9.13
CA VAL A 165 -2.17 7.00 8.46
C VAL A 165 -2.56 8.41 8.83
N TRP A 166 -1.58 9.30 8.98
CA TRP A 166 -1.78 10.71 9.33
C TRP A 166 -1.33 11.61 8.20
N PHE A 167 -2.14 12.64 7.97
CA PHE A 167 -1.93 13.61 6.91
C PHE A 167 -1.77 15.01 7.45
N ALA A 168 -0.99 15.81 6.73
CA ALA A 168 -0.98 17.25 6.83
C ALA A 168 -1.19 17.87 5.45
N GLN A 169 -1.93 18.97 5.37
CA GLN A 169 -2.10 19.73 4.13
C GLN A 169 -1.56 21.14 4.29
N ASP A 170 -0.73 21.55 3.33
CA ASP A 170 -0.18 22.90 3.26
C ASP A 170 -1.20 23.93 2.71
N TYR A 171 -0.71 25.12 2.37
CA TYR A 171 -1.55 26.20 1.82
C TYR A 171 -1.86 26.02 0.33
N ASP A 172 -1.02 25.32 -0.41
CA ASP A 172 -1.14 25.12 -1.85
C ASP A 172 -2.06 23.94 -2.19
N GLY A 173 -2.28 23.05 -1.21
CA GLY A 173 -3.13 21.88 -1.30
C GLY A 173 -2.34 20.57 -1.34
N ASN A 174 -1.01 20.63 -1.18
CA ASN A 174 -0.17 19.45 -1.12
C ASN A 174 -0.45 18.68 0.17
N VAL A 175 -0.58 17.37 0.04
CA VAL A 175 -0.89 16.46 1.13
C VAL A 175 0.35 15.64 1.46
N TYR A 176 0.72 15.62 2.73
CA TYR A 176 1.85 14.88 3.26
C TYR A 176 1.34 13.75 4.14
N LEU A 177 1.56 12.50 3.76
CA LEU A 177 1.44 11.35 4.66
C LEU A 177 2.72 11.30 5.50
N TYR A 178 2.62 11.74 6.75
CA TYR A 178 3.80 12.02 7.57
C TYR A 178 4.03 11.02 8.71
N ARG A 179 3.05 10.14 8.94
CA ARG A 179 3.12 9.07 9.93
C ARG A 179 2.20 7.92 9.54
N GLU A 180 2.65 6.72 9.87
CA GLU A 180 1.87 5.49 9.84
C GLU A 180 1.90 4.76 11.20
N ARG A 181 0.88 3.94 11.41
CA ARG A 181 0.85 2.81 12.35
C ARG A 181 0.27 1.63 11.62
N TYR A 182 0.94 0.49 11.73
CA TYR A 182 0.56 -0.73 11.04
C TYR A 182 0.65 -1.91 11.99
N TRP A 183 -0.48 -2.56 12.24
CA TRP A 183 -0.62 -3.67 13.18
C TRP A 183 -0.72 -4.98 12.40
N CYS A 184 0.44 -5.62 12.20
CA CYS A 184 0.59 -6.89 11.48
C CYS A 184 1.53 -7.83 12.24
N ALA A 185 1.26 -9.13 12.22
CA ALA A 185 2.18 -10.15 12.74
C ALA A 185 3.25 -10.53 11.70
N LYS A 186 2.85 -10.61 10.44
CA LYS A 186 3.68 -10.86 9.26
C LYS A 186 2.99 -10.21 8.03
N PRO A 187 3.64 -10.13 6.86
CA PRO A 187 3.03 -9.51 5.67
C PRO A 187 1.61 -10.04 5.42
N ASN A 188 0.67 -9.12 5.26
CA ASN A 188 -0.75 -9.39 5.03
C ASN A 188 -1.49 -10.22 6.11
N VAL A 189 -0.92 -10.37 7.31
CA VAL A 189 -1.55 -11.06 8.44
C VAL A 189 -1.62 -10.15 9.65
N GLY A 190 -2.81 -10.00 10.21
CA GLY A 190 -3.09 -9.17 11.36
C GLY A 190 -2.37 -9.65 12.62
N SER A 191 -2.11 -8.72 13.52
CA SER A 191 -1.54 -9.01 14.83
C SER A 191 -2.58 -9.36 15.90
N GLU A 192 -3.87 -9.46 15.51
CA GLU A 192 -5.00 -9.71 16.41
C GLU A 192 -5.03 -8.76 17.62
N THR A 193 -4.53 -7.53 17.42
CA THR A 193 -4.38 -6.55 18.50
C THR A 193 -5.76 -6.06 18.97
N PRO A 194 -6.04 -6.07 20.28
CA PRO A 194 -7.29 -5.53 20.81
C PRO A 194 -7.50 -4.06 20.45
N ILE A 195 -8.75 -3.66 20.24
CA ILE A 195 -9.11 -2.29 19.81
C ILE A 195 -8.65 -1.24 20.82
N GLU A 196 -8.73 -1.57 22.12
CA GLU A 196 -8.26 -0.73 23.22
C GLU A 196 -6.77 -0.38 23.11
N ASP A 197 -5.95 -1.32 22.63
CA ASP A 197 -4.51 -1.13 22.54
C ASP A 197 -4.14 -0.37 21.25
N ILE A 198 -4.86 -0.64 20.16
CA ILE A 198 -4.80 0.19 18.94
C ILE A 198 -5.17 1.64 19.29
N ALA A 199 -6.23 1.86 20.06
CA ALA A 199 -6.66 3.19 20.48
C ALA A 199 -5.57 3.91 21.31
N LYS A 200 -4.96 3.22 22.28
CA LYS A 200 -3.87 3.78 23.09
C LYS A 200 -2.65 4.14 22.26
N ASP A 201 -2.24 3.30 21.31
CA ASP A 201 -1.10 3.56 20.43
C ASP A 201 -1.35 4.77 19.52
N ILE A 202 -2.57 4.91 18.97
CA ILE A 202 -2.98 6.11 18.23
C ILE A 202 -2.85 7.36 19.10
N LEU A 203 -3.32 7.32 20.35
CA LEU A 203 -3.25 8.46 21.26
C LEU A 203 -1.81 8.81 21.65
N ASP A 204 -0.96 7.81 21.85
CA ASP A 204 0.46 8.03 22.15
C ASP A 204 1.20 8.64 20.96
N ALA A 205 0.92 8.14 19.75
CA ALA A 205 1.45 8.71 18.51
C ALA A 205 1.09 10.20 18.37
N GLU A 206 -0.13 10.60 18.76
CA GLU A 206 -0.63 11.98 18.67
C GLU A 206 -0.22 12.88 19.85
N LYS A 207 0.44 12.34 20.87
CA LYS A 207 0.67 13.02 22.16
C LYS A 207 1.45 14.32 22.01
N LYS A 208 2.44 14.36 21.11
CA LYS A 208 3.28 15.55 20.87
C LYS A 208 2.45 16.67 20.24
N GLU A 209 1.63 16.35 19.24
CA GLU A 209 0.74 17.29 18.57
C GLU A 209 -0.33 17.84 19.52
N LYS A 210 -0.97 16.96 20.29
CA LYS A 210 -1.99 17.36 21.26
C LYS A 210 -1.43 18.32 22.32
N LYS A 211 -0.23 18.08 22.81
CA LYS A 211 0.47 19.01 23.74
C LYS A 211 0.71 20.40 23.13
N ARG A 212 0.90 20.48 21.80
CA ARG A 212 1.03 21.73 21.06
C ARG A 212 -0.32 22.36 20.69
N GLY A 213 -1.43 21.80 21.14
CA GLY A 213 -2.79 22.28 20.82
C GLY A 213 -3.24 21.96 19.39
N ILE A 214 -2.53 21.09 18.68
CA ILE A 214 -2.87 20.68 17.31
C ILE A 214 -4.06 19.74 17.36
N LYS A 215 -5.06 19.99 16.51
CA LYS A 215 -6.30 19.21 16.42
C LYS A 215 -6.34 18.41 15.13
N PHE A 216 -6.70 17.13 15.26
CA PHE A 216 -7.00 16.25 14.14
C PHE A 216 -8.50 16.32 13.84
N ARG A 217 -8.88 16.76 12.64
CA ARG A 217 -10.29 16.98 12.27
C ARG A 217 -10.70 16.13 11.08
N ASN A 218 -11.93 15.65 11.08
CA ASN A 218 -12.48 14.79 10.02
C ASN A 218 -11.63 13.54 9.85
N ASN A 219 -11.53 12.78 10.94
CA ASN A 219 -10.79 11.52 10.97
C ASN A 219 -11.70 10.44 10.39
N VAL A 220 -11.29 9.79 9.31
CA VAL A 220 -12.18 8.88 8.57
C VAL A 220 -11.77 7.44 8.80
N ALA A 221 -12.72 6.53 9.01
CA ALA A 221 -12.44 5.11 9.08
C ALA A 221 -13.36 4.31 8.16
N ASP A 222 -12.97 3.07 7.87
CA ASP A 222 -13.82 2.10 7.18
C ASP A 222 -15.22 2.07 7.84
N SER A 223 -16.28 2.30 7.06
CA SER A 223 -17.64 2.31 7.61
C SER A 223 -18.06 1.00 8.29
N ALA A 224 -17.37 -0.12 8.05
CA ALA A 224 -17.64 -1.38 8.72
C ALA A 224 -17.45 -1.28 10.25
N ILE A 225 -16.55 -0.41 10.74
CA ILE A 225 -16.29 -0.27 12.18
C ILE A 225 -17.49 0.27 12.98
N PHE A 226 -18.47 0.86 12.29
CA PHE A 226 -19.68 1.43 12.90
C PHE A 226 -20.83 0.42 12.97
N MET A 227 -20.68 -0.76 12.34
CA MET A 227 -21.71 -1.80 12.39
C MET A 227 -21.69 -2.52 13.74
N ARG A 228 -22.88 -2.93 14.19
CA ARG A 228 -23.08 -3.68 15.43
C ARG A 228 -23.39 -5.13 15.07
N ASP A 229 -22.34 -5.87 14.72
CA ASP A 229 -22.43 -7.27 14.26
C ASP A 229 -22.72 -8.24 15.42
N GLY A 230 -23.92 -8.15 16.00
CA GLY A 230 -24.33 -8.95 17.16
C GLY A 230 -23.65 -8.58 18.48
N ARG A 231 -22.83 -7.54 18.50
CA ARG A 231 -22.18 -6.98 19.69
C ARG A 231 -22.99 -5.82 20.28
N HIS A 232 -22.90 -5.63 21.59
CA HIS A 232 -23.48 -4.45 22.26
C HIS A 232 -22.82 -3.13 21.87
N LYS A 233 -21.52 -3.17 21.51
CA LYS A 233 -20.72 -2.02 21.05
C LYS A 233 -20.11 -2.32 19.69
N SER A 234 -20.12 -1.33 18.80
CA SER A 234 -19.35 -1.36 17.56
C SER A 234 -17.85 -1.13 17.84
N VAL A 235 -16.99 -1.39 16.86
CA VAL A 235 -15.55 -1.07 16.98
C VAL A 235 -15.33 0.43 17.17
N ALA A 236 -16.13 1.26 16.49
CA ALA A 236 -16.12 2.72 16.65
C ALA A 236 -16.54 3.18 18.05
N ASP A 237 -17.52 2.51 18.66
CA ASP A 237 -17.94 2.78 20.05
C ASP A 237 -16.79 2.50 21.02
N THR A 238 -16.07 1.37 20.85
CA THR A 238 -14.89 1.04 21.66
C THR A 238 -13.78 2.07 21.49
N PHE A 239 -13.46 2.51 20.26
CA PHE A 239 -12.50 3.61 20.06
C PHE A 239 -12.92 4.89 20.79
N SER A 240 -14.20 5.21 20.78
CA SER A 240 -14.74 6.42 21.43
C SER A 240 -14.63 6.38 22.95
N ASP A 241 -14.75 5.20 23.58
CA ASP A 241 -14.52 5.03 25.02
C ASP A 241 -13.09 5.44 25.44
N TYR A 242 -12.12 5.31 24.53
CA TYR A 242 -10.73 5.72 24.75
C TYR A 242 -10.42 7.13 24.24
N GLY A 243 -11.40 7.86 23.69
CA GLY A 243 -11.22 9.22 23.19
C GLY A 243 -10.66 9.31 21.75
N VAL A 244 -10.79 8.24 20.97
CA VAL A 244 -10.53 8.26 19.52
C VAL A 244 -11.87 8.26 18.79
N HIS A 245 -12.15 9.33 18.05
CA HIS A 245 -13.41 9.47 17.31
C HIS A 245 -13.18 9.41 15.80
N TRP A 246 -14.06 8.67 15.13
CA TRP A 246 -14.03 8.41 13.69
C TRP A 246 -15.33 8.85 13.03
N GLU A 247 -15.22 9.27 11.78
CA GLU A 247 -16.31 9.49 10.83
C GLU A 247 -16.29 8.37 9.79
N ALA A 248 -17.46 7.93 9.33
CA ALA A 248 -17.55 6.84 8.35
C ALA A 248 -17.09 7.30 6.95
N SER A 249 -16.28 6.48 6.29
CA SER A 249 -15.93 6.66 4.89
C SER A 249 -17.17 6.52 3.98
N SER A 250 -17.25 7.30 2.90
CA SER A 250 -18.29 7.14 1.88
C SER A 250 -18.17 5.77 1.16
N LYS A 251 -19.24 4.97 1.16
CA LYS A 251 -19.31 3.64 0.51
C LYS A 251 -20.26 3.56 -0.69
N GLY A 252 -20.51 4.68 -1.38
CA GLY A 252 -21.37 4.67 -2.56
C GLY A 252 -20.81 3.81 -3.71
N PRO A 253 -21.64 3.27 -4.62
CA PRO A 253 -21.16 2.62 -5.85
C PRO A 253 -20.17 3.55 -6.58
N GLY A 254 -18.99 3.03 -6.95
CA GLY A 254 -17.93 3.80 -7.62
C GLY A 254 -17.03 4.64 -6.71
N SER A 255 -17.29 4.72 -5.40
CA SER A 255 -16.46 5.48 -4.44
C SER A 255 -15.01 5.00 -4.37
N ARG A 256 -14.77 3.70 -4.55
CA ARG A 256 -13.42 3.11 -4.58
C ARG A 256 -12.63 3.58 -5.81
N VAL A 257 -13.19 3.40 -7.00
CA VAL A 257 -12.60 3.85 -8.27
C VAL A 257 -12.36 5.36 -8.26
N GLN A 258 -13.30 6.14 -7.72
CA GLN A 258 -13.13 7.58 -7.56
C GLN A 258 -11.96 7.93 -6.64
N GLY A 259 -11.82 7.24 -5.50
CA GLY A 259 -10.71 7.49 -4.57
C GLY A 259 -9.36 7.07 -5.11
N LEU A 260 -9.35 6.01 -5.91
CA LEU A 260 -8.17 5.57 -6.64
C LEU A 260 -7.78 6.58 -7.72
N SER A 261 -8.74 7.11 -8.50
CA SER A 261 -8.48 8.16 -9.49
C SER A 261 -7.98 9.45 -8.84
N GLU A 262 -8.57 9.89 -7.72
CA GLU A 262 -8.11 11.06 -6.97
C GLU A 262 -6.68 10.87 -6.45
N PHE A 263 -6.31 9.66 -6.02
CA PHE A 263 -4.95 9.37 -5.58
C PHE A 263 -3.97 9.41 -6.75
N VAL A 264 -4.31 8.78 -7.87
CA VAL A 264 -3.51 8.83 -9.13
C VAL A 264 -3.30 10.28 -9.60
N ASP A 265 -4.36 11.10 -9.59
CA ASP A 265 -4.27 12.52 -9.98
C ASP A 265 -3.31 13.31 -9.07
N ARG A 266 -3.26 12.97 -7.78
CA ARG A 266 -2.34 13.59 -6.84
C ARG A 266 -0.89 13.19 -7.04
N LEU A 267 -0.64 11.94 -7.42
CA LEU A 267 0.70 11.48 -7.81
C LEU A 267 1.15 12.18 -9.11
N HIS A 268 0.30 12.18 -10.16
CA HIS A 268 0.58 12.90 -11.40
C HIS A 268 0.86 14.40 -11.21
N SER A 269 0.06 15.07 -10.38
CA SER A 269 0.23 16.50 -10.07
C SER A 269 1.32 16.77 -9.04
N ASN A 270 2.00 15.73 -8.55
CA ASN A 270 3.04 15.79 -7.52
C ASN A 270 2.57 16.48 -6.22
N SER A 271 1.26 16.43 -5.95
CA SER A 271 0.60 17.08 -4.81
C SER A 271 0.36 16.14 -3.63
N PHE A 272 0.84 14.89 -3.72
CA PHE A 272 0.91 13.95 -2.60
C PHE A 272 2.34 13.54 -2.35
N LYS A 273 2.77 13.61 -1.09
CA LYS A 273 4.12 13.23 -0.64
C LYS A 273 4.02 12.31 0.57
N VAL A 274 4.97 11.39 0.71
CA VAL A 274 5.09 10.51 1.88
C VAL A 274 6.43 10.72 2.56
N PHE A 275 6.44 10.74 3.89
CA PHE A 275 7.70 10.79 4.64
C PHE A 275 8.41 9.44 4.55
N ASN A 276 9.74 9.45 4.35
CA ASN A 276 10.56 8.24 4.22
C ASN A 276 10.51 7.28 5.44
N ASN A 277 10.01 7.76 6.58
CA ASN A 277 9.82 6.97 7.79
C ASN A 277 8.54 6.12 7.78
N CYS A 278 7.67 6.30 6.79
CA CYS A 278 6.46 5.50 6.56
C CYS A 278 6.82 4.25 5.73
N LYS A 279 7.64 3.38 6.32
CA LYS A 279 8.26 2.24 5.64
C LYS A 279 7.26 1.18 5.20
N HIS A 280 6.21 0.92 5.98
CA HIS A 280 5.18 -0.04 5.60
C HIS A 280 4.37 0.47 4.43
N TRP A 281 4.00 1.76 4.42
CA TRP A 281 3.29 2.35 3.31
C TRP A 281 4.12 2.31 2.03
N ILE A 282 5.41 2.69 2.10
CA ILE A 282 6.32 2.71 0.94
C ILE A 282 6.56 1.30 0.37
N ARG A 283 6.62 0.26 1.22
CA ARG A 283 6.81 -1.12 0.73
C ARG A 283 5.55 -1.76 0.19
N THR A 284 4.35 -1.30 0.57
CA THR A 284 3.09 -1.96 0.19
C THR A 284 2.35 -1.22 -0.91
N VAL A 285 2.12 0.09 -0.75
CA VAL A 285 1.20 0.84 -1.63
C VAL A 285 1.72 0.97 -3.06
N PRO A 286 2.98 1.39 -3.30
CA PRO A 286 3.51 1.49 -4.66
C PRO A 286 3.55 0.17 -5.42
N SER A 287 3.62 -0.96 -4.71
CA SER A 287 3.74 -2.31 -5.28
C SER A 287 2.39 -3.04 -5.40
N LEU A 288 1.26 -2.38 -5.11
CA LEU A 288 -0.05 -3.03 -5.18
C LEU A 288 -0.35 -3.50 -6.62
N PRO A 289 -0.74 -4.76 -6.84
CA PRO A 289 -1.12 -5.22 -8.17
C PRO A 289 -2.52 -4.71 -8.55
N ALA A 290 -2.77 -4.62 -9.85
CA ALA A 290 -4.13 -4.40 -10.37
C ALA A 290 -5.00 -5.65 -10.17
N ASP A 291 -6.32 -5.47 -9.97
CA ASP A 291 -7.26 -6.59 -9.86
C ASP A 291 -7.37 -7.32 -11.21
N PRO A 292 -7.17 -8.65 -11.25
CA PRO A 292 -7.14 -9.41 -12.51
C PRO A 292 -8.49 -9.45 -13.22
N LYS A 293 -9.60 -9.19 -12.51
CA LYS A 293 -10.97 -9.15 -13.06
C LYS A 293 -11.43 -7.72 -13.34
N ARG A 294 -10.87 -6.73 -12.65
CA ARG A 294 -11.25 -5.31 -12.72
C ARG A 294 -9.98 -4.46 -12.82
N ILE A 295 -9.49 -4.29 -14.04
CA ILE A 295 -8.18 -3.67 -14.30
C ILE A 295 -8.12 -2.21 -13.80
N GLU A 296 -9.27 -1.54 -13.68
CA GLU A 296 -9.40 -0.20 -13.09
C GLU A 296 -9.36 -0.13 -11.55
N ASP A 297 -9.26 -1.28 -10.87
CA ASP A 297 -9.17 -1.41 -9.41
C ASP A 297 -7.86 -2.13 -9.03
N ILE A 298 -7.49 -2.03 -7.76
CA ILE A 298 -6.37 -2.80 -7.21
C ILE A 298 -6.84 -4.16 -6.67
N ASP A 299 -5.94 -5.13 -6.68
CA ASP A 299 -6.18 -6.45 -6.10
C ASP A 299 -6.34 -6.34 -4.57
N THR A 300 -7.57 -6.53 -4.10
CA THR A 300 -7.93 -6.45 -2.67
C THR A 300 -7.45 -7.68 -1.87
N THR A 301 -6.86 -8.68 -2.52
CA THR A 301 -6.26 -9.83 -1.83
C THR A 301 -4.80 -9.54 -1.43
N ALA A 302 -4.17 -8.54 -2.07
CA ALA A 302 -2.87 -8.04 -1.71
C ALA A 302 -2.91 -7.22 -0.41
N GLU A 303 -1.74 -6.81 0.08
CA GLU A 303 -1.59 -6.04 1.32
C GLU A 303 -2.00 -4.56 1.14
N ASP A 304 -3.31 -4.31 0.96
CA ASP A 304 -3.87 -3.00 0.58
C ASP A 304 -4.35 -2.13 1.74
N HIS A 305 -4.30 -2.62 2.98
CA HIS A 305 -4.82 -1.91 4.18
C HIS A 305 -4.34 -0.46 4.36
N LEU A 306 -3.04 -0.20 4.14
CA LEU A 306 -2.49 1.16 4.23
C LEU A 306 -2.93 2.03 3.05
N PHE A 307 -3.15 1.44 1.88
CA PHE A 307 -3.75 2.15 0.75
C PHE A 307 -5.22 2.44 1.02
N ASP A 308 -6.00 1.51 1.55
CA ASP A 308 -7.40 1.73 1.86
C ASP A 308 -7.58 2.82 2.92
N ALA A 309 -6.77 2.78 3.98
CA ALA A 309 -6.69 3.88 4.93
C ALA A 309 -6.36 5.20 4.21
N THR A 310 -5.39 5.21 3.29
CA THR A 310 -5.01 6.41 2.54
C THR A 310 -6.15 6.95 1.69
N ARG A 311 -6.80 6.07 0.93
CA ARG A 311 -7.97 6.37 0.10
C ARG A 311 -9.10 6.98 0.94
N TYR A 312 -9.45 6.40 2.08
CA TYR A 312 -10.44 6.97 2.99
C TYR A 312 -10.08 8.39 3.45
N GLY A 313 -8.80 8.63 3.73
CA GLY A 313 -8.28 9.94 4.15
C GLY A 313 -8.33 11.02 3.07
N LEU A 314 -8.21 10.63 1.79
CA LEU A 314 -8.20 11.54 0.64
C LEU A 314 -9.58 11.83 0.06
N MET A 315 -10.55 10.93 0.26
CA MET A 315 -11.89 11.05 -0.31
C MET A 315 -12.73 12.24 0.18
N MET A 316 -12.35 12.86 1.31
CA MET A 316 -12.97 14.11 1.73
C MET A 316 -12.30 15.28 1.00
N ARG A 317 -13.02 15.94 0.08
CA ARG A 317 -12.57 17.20 -0.53
C ARG A 317 -12.33 18.25 0.55
N ARG A 318 -11.07 18.62 0.78
CA ARG A 318 -10.67 19.65 1.75
C ARG A 318 -10.44 20.97 1.02
N ALA A 319 -11.11 22.02 1.50
CA ALA A 319 -10.78 23.39 1.09
C ALA A 319 -9.29 23.66 1.39
N LYS A 320 -8.60 24.42 0.53
CA LYS A 320 -7.19 24.78 0.78
C LYS A 320 -7.01 25.39 2.16
N THR A 321 -5.86 25.15 2.79
CA THR A 321 -5.53 25.87 4.02
C THR A 321 -5.33 27.33 3.64
N VAL A 322 -6.02 28.25 4.32
CA VAL A 322 -5.84 29.69 4.07
C VAL A 322 -4.64 30.14 4.89
N LYS A 323 -3.61 30.66 4.21
CA LYS A 323 -2.48 31.28 4.90
C LYS A 323 -3.01 32.44 5.75
N PRO A 324 -2.85 32.40 7.09
CA PRO A 324 -3.32 33.50 7.91
C PRO A 324 -2.61 34.78 7.44
N LYS A 325 -3.38 35.85 7.22
CA LYS A 325 -2.79 37.16 6.92
C LYS A 325 -1.80 37.46 8.05
N PRO A 326 -0.59 37.96 7.74
CA PRO A 326 0.32 38.38 8.79
C PRO A 326 -0.45 39.34 9.70
N LYS A 327 -0.57 39.01 10.99
CA LYS A 327 -1.13 39.95 11.95
C LYS A 327 -0.24 41.19 11.84
N LYS A 328 -0.82 42.33 11.45
CA LYS A 328 -0.10 43.61 11.55
C LYS A 328 0.33 43.70 13.00
N LYS A 329 1.64 43.61 13.26
CA LYS A 329 2.14 43.91 14.59
C LYS A 329 1.77 45.37 14.81
N PRO A 330 1.11 45.72 15.93
CA PRO A 330 0.95 47.13 16.24
C PRO A 330 2.36 47.75 16.21
N PRO A 331 2.50 48.98 15.68
CA PRO A 331 3.78 49.66 15.66
C PRO A 331 4.37 49.63 17.08
N ALA A 332 5.68 49.43 17.17
CA ALA A 332 6.34 49.30 18.47
C ALA A 332 6.04 50.55 19.31
N ARG A 333 5.64 50.36 20.59
CA ARG A 333 5.30 51.48 21.47
C ARG A 333 6.43 52.50 21.47
N TYR A 334 6.07 53.78 21.45
CA TYR A 334 6.99 54.93 21.42
C TYR A 334 7.81 55.11 20.12
N THR A 335 7.39 54.49 19.02
CA THR A 335 7.91 54.84 17.67
C THR A 335 7.05 55.93 17.04
N MET A 336 7.59 56.63 16.03
CA MET A 336 6.82 57.66 15.29
C MET A 336 5.58 57.04 14.63
N GLU A 337 5.73 55.85 14.05
CA GLU A 337 4.62 55.08 13.47
C GLU A 337 3.55 54.70 14.51
N TRP A 338 3.91 54.56 15.79
CA TRP A 338 2.97 54.31 16.89
C TRP A 338 2.22 55.59 17.30
N LEU A 339 2.91 56.73 17.33
CA LEU A 339 2.28 58.03 17.59
C LEU A 339 1.29 58.41 16.48
N ASP A 340 1.67 58.18 15.22
CA ASP A 340 0.86 58.52 14.04
C ASP A 340 -0.41 57.67 13.92
N ASN A 341 -0.51 56.55 14.65
CA ASN A 341 -1.66 55.65 14.64
C ASN A 341 -2.41 55.60 16.00
N LEU A 342 -2.15 56.55 16.91
CA LEU A 342 -2.75 56.59 18.25
C LEU A 342 -4.29 56.60 18.21
N ASP A 343 -4.89 57.38 17.32
CA ASP A 343 -6.35 57.54 17.23
C ASP A 343 -7.05 56.23 16.83
N VAL A 344 -6.44 55.46 15.91
CA VAL A 344 -6.96 54.16 15.44
C VAL A 344 -6.78 53.08 16.51
N LEU A 345 -5.68 53.13 17.27
CA LEU A 345 -5.40 52.18 18.35
C LEU A 345 -6.30 52.40 19.58
N TYR A 346 -6.83 53.61 19.77
CA TYR A 346 -7.76 53.95 20.85
C TYR A 346 -9.17 53.35 20.65
N GLU A 347 -9.64 53.21 19.41
CA GLU A 347 -10.97 52.66 19.10
C GLU A 347 -11.06 51.13 19.20
N ASP A 348 -9.94 50.41 18.97
CA ASP A 348 -9.88 48.94 18.92
C ASP A 348 -9.80 48.24 20.31
N ASN A 349 -10.05 48.96 21.39
CA ASN A 349 -10.24 48.43 22.76
C ASN A 349 -9.13 47.47 23.24
N GLN A 350 -7.86 47.76 22.93
CA GLN A 350 -6.73 47.11 23.60
C GLN A 350 -6.65 47.61 25.04
N SER A 351 -7.18 46.81 25.97
CA SER A 351 -7.12 46.99 27.43
C SER A 351 -5.77 47.55 27.89
N TRP A 352 -5.80 48.68 28.59
CA TRP A 352 -4.64 49.35 29.18
C TRP A 352 -4.33 48.88 30.61
N ILE A 353 -4.14 47.58 30.81
CA ILE A 353 -3.62 47.02 32.07
C ILE A 353 -2.52 46.01 31.77
#